data_AF-A0A2E6KGN4-F1
#
_entry.id   AF-A0A2E6KGN4-F1
#
_cell.length_a   1.000
_cell.length_b   1.000
_cell.length_c   1.000
_cell.angle_alpha   90.00
_cell.angle_beta   90.00
_cell.angle_gamma   90.00
#
_symmetry.space_group_name_H-M   'P 1'
#
loop_
_entity.id
_entity.type
_entity.pdbx_description
1 polymer ?
#
loop_
_entity_poly.entity_id
_entity_poly.type
_entity_poly.pdbx_seq_one_letter_code
_entity_poly.pdbx_strand_id
1 'polypeptide(L)'
;MRKYEIDSIRSIALILLIFYHIIISFVPETRALGFIINKEKDDLVDLLLLLSPALNIWRMPILFLIAGMAFYFSSRRRNNKELFKERLIRLILPLTFCSFFIVPVGYFISENYYNSDFKYWPFPAYLWFLNSIFYYSLFLLPLIYLNKKNAKLLNFFKNLFKNKYIIFMIFSIPMMMFAGIFNPKDYSNFVNFAALPLLPAGELNTHGFFVGLYCFLIGFIFASSGDIFWDSVRNIKFITLILAITLFFQRLLFFLIPNWVGDSTVYSLQISNILTAFESVCWMLSFSGFASTFLNKKNNFLSYLTLSVFPIYIFHMPAQFLISSFIYPISIAPTLKFIIVFLSTILLCVLFYEIVKRLKWFRVVFGLKP
;
A
#
# COMPACT_ATOMS: atom_id res chain seq x y z
N MET A 1 -12.51 16.16 13.44
CA MET A 1 -11.88 17.06 12.45
C MET A 1 -11.32 16.18 11.34
N ARG A 2 -11.53 16.53 10.07
CA ARG A 2 -10.94 15.80 8.94
C ARG A 2 -9.47 16.22 8.81
N LYS A 3 -8.55 15.27 8.70
CA LYS A 3 -7.12 15.52 8.55
C LYS A 3 -6.76 15.36 7.06
N TYR A 4 -6.49 16.47 6.38
CA TYR A 4 -6.30 16.52 4.93
C TYR A 4 -5.01 15.81 4.51
N GLU A 5 -3.97 15.88 5.33
CA GLU A 5 -2.69 15.23 5.14
C GLU A 5 -2.83 13.70 5.07
N ILE A 6 -3.68 13.10 5.90
CA ILE A 6 -3.95 11.66 5.90
C ILE A 6 -4.64 11.23 4.60
N ASP A 7 -5.64 11.99 4.17
CA ASP A 7 -6.36 11.77 2.92
C ASP A 7 -5.43 11.89 1.70
N SER A 8 -4.49 12.84 1.76
CA SER A 8 -3.48 13.08 0.73
C SER A 8 -2.50 11.92 0.60
N ILE A 9 -1.92 11.49 1.73
CA ILE A 9 -0.94 10.40 1.77
C ILE A 9 -1.56 9.14 1.16
N ARG A 10 -2.79 8.80 1.57
CA ARG A 10 -3.52 7.65 1.02
C ARG A 10 -3.74 7.79 -0.50
N SER A 11 -4.17 8.97 -0.95
CA SER A 11 -4.50 9.18 -2.37
C SER A 11 -3.25 9.05 -3.25
N ILE A 12 -2.14 9.66 -2.83
CA ILE A 12 -0.87 9.59 -3.55
C ILE A 12 -0.30 8.16 -3.54
N ALA A 13 -0.31 7.48 -2.39
CA ALA A 13 0.19 6.11 -2.28
C ALA A 13 -0.56 5.13 -3.21
N LEU A 14 -1.87 5.29 -3.35
CA LEU A 14 -2.67 4.47 -4.27
C LEU A 14 -2.39 4.81 -5.75
N ILE A 15 -2.16 6.08 -6.10
CA ILE A 15 -1.76 6.44 -7.48
C ILE A 15 -0.37 5.89 -7.80
N LEU A 16 0.59 6.00 -6.88
CA LEU A 16 1.93 5.41 -7.01
C LEU A 16 1.87 3.89 -7.16
N LEU A 17 0.88 3.23 -6.54
CA LEU A 17 0.65 1.80 -6.72
C LEU A 17 0.21 1.47 -8.15
N ILE A 18 -0.71 2.24 -8.73
CA ILE A 18 -1.14 2.06 -10.13
C ILE A 18 0.05 2.25 -11.07
N PHE A 19 0.82 3.31 -10.86
CA PHE A 19 2.05 3.57 -11.60
C PHE A 19 3.03 2.39 -11.51
N TYR A 20 3.24 1.85 -10.31
CA TYR A 20 4.09 0.68 -10.10
C TYR A 20 3.57 -0.57 -10.83
N HIS A 21 2.26 -0.84 -10.80
CA HIS A 21 1.67 -1.99 -11.51
C HIS A 21 1.87 -1.93 -13.03
N ILE A 22 1.95 -0.73 -13.61
CA ILE A 22 2.25 -0.55 -15.03
C ILE A 22 3.76 -0.65 -15.31
N ILE A 23 4.62 -0.23 -14.38
CA ILE A 23 6.06 -0.45 -14.53
C ILE A 23 6.36 -1.95 -14.54
N ILE A 24 5.81 -2.70 -13.58
CA ILE A 24 6.12 -4.13 -13.45
C ILE A 24 5.53 -4.99 -14.57
N SER A 25 4.57 -4.50 -15.36
CA SER A 25 4.12 -5.23 -16.56
C SER A 25 5.15 -5.27 -17.68
N PHE A 26 6.30 -4.62 -17.52
CA PHE A 26 7.48 -4.81 -18.37
C PHE A 26 8.43 -5.90 -17.83
N VAL A 27 8.09 -6.55 -16.71
CA VAL A 27 8.86 -7.64 -16.09
C VAL A 27 8.20 -8.97 -16.45
N PRO A 28 8.84 -9.85 -17.25
CA PRO A 28 8.24 -11.09 -17.74
C PRO A 28 7.67 -12.00 -16.65
N GLU A 29 8.32 -12.05 -15.49
CA GLU A 29 7.97 -12.85 -14.32
C GLU A 29 6.58 -12.49 -13.77
N THR A 30 6.11 -11.25 -14.00
CA THR A 30 4.78 -10.81 -13.53
C THR A 30 3.63 -11.46 -14.29
N ARG A 31 3.90 -12.17 -15.40
CA ARG A 31 2.90 -13.04 -16.03
C ARG A 31 2.34 -14.07 -15.05
N ALA A 32 3.16 -14.57 -14.12
CA ALA A 32 2.71 -15.51 -13.08
C ALA A 32 1.66 -14.89 -12.13
N LEU A 33 1.58 -13.56 -12.06
CA LEU A 33 0.57 -12.82 -11.29
C LEU A 33 -0.65 -12.42 -12.14
N GLY A 34 -0.68 -12.80 -13.42
CA GLY A 34 -1.76 -12.51 -14.36
C GLY A 34 -1.55 -11.25 -15.20
N PHE A 35 -0.38 -10.60 -15.16
CA PHE A 35 -0.14 -9.40 -15.98
C PHE A 35 -0.01 -9.74 -17.48
N ILE A 36 -0.60 -8.89 -18.31
CA ILE A 36 -0.26 -8.80 -19.73
C ILE A 36 1.09 -8.07 -19.82
N ILE A 37 2.10 -8.71 -20.40
CA ILE A 37 3.48 -8.20 -20.38
C ILE A 37 3.89 -7.55 -21.70
N ASN A 38 4.67 -6.48 -21.61
CA ASN A 38 5.45 -5.97 -22.74
C ASN A 38 6.90 -6.42 -22.58
N LYS A 39 7.42 -7.17 -23.55
CA LYS A 39 8.79 -7.71 -23.48
C LYS A 39 9.85 -6.70 -23.89
N GLU A 40 9.47 -5.73 -24.72
CA GLU A 40 10.37 -4.68 -25.22
C GLU A 40 10.64 -3.64 -24.13
N LYS A 41 11.87 -3.16 -24.07
CA LYS A 41 12.30 -2.12 -23.13
C LYS A 41 13.21 -1.11 -23.84
N ASP A 42 13.28 0.08 -23.27
CA ASP A 42 14.19 1.15 -23.64
C ASP A 42 14.79 1.76 -22.37
N ASP A 43 15.75 2.68 -22.53
CA ASP A 43 16.53 3.25 -21.42
C ASP A 43 15.65 3.84 -20.30
N LEU A 44 14.54 4.50 -20.66
CA LEU A 44 13.64 5.10 -19.68
C LEU A 44 12.87 4.01 -18.91
N VAL A 45 12.34 3.00 -19.60
CA VAL A 45 11.64 1.88 -18.94
C VAL A 45 12.60 1.13 -18.00
N ASP A 46 13.84 0.90 -18.42
CA ASP A 46 14.85 0.26 -17.57
C ASP A 46 15.20 1.11 -16.35
N LEU A 47 15.33 2.43 -16.51
CA LEU A 47 15.52 3.36 -15.39
C LEU A 47 14.32 3.33 -14.42
N LEU A 48 13.09 3.34 -14.94
CA LEU A 48 11.89 3.26 -14.11
C LEU A 48 11.81 1.94 -13.34
N LEU A 49 12.17 0.82 -13.99
CA LEU A 49 12.25 -0.48 -13.34
C LEU A 49 13.29 -0.49 -12.23
N LEU A 50 14.47 0.08 -12.47
CA LEU A 50 15.56 0.20 -11.50
C LEU A 50 15.17 1.03 -10.26
N LEU A 51 14.38 2.09 -10.46
CA LEU A 51 13.91 2.97 -9.39
C LEU A 51 12.65 2.43 -8.68
N SER A 52 11.88 1.55 -9.32
CA SER A 52 10.62 1.00 -8.80
C SER A 52 10.72 0.33 -7.40
N PRO A 53 11.82 -0.31 -6.98
CA PRO A 53 11.96 -0.85 -5.64
C PRO A 53 11.90 0.22 -4.55
N ALA A 54 12.34 1.46 -4.83
CA ALA A 54 12.21 2.57 -3.90
C ALA A 54 10.74 2.84 -3.54
N LEU A 55 9.80 2.61 -4.46
CA LEU A 55 8.36 2.74 -4.22
C LEU A 55 7.79 1.49 -3.52
N ASN A 56 8.33 0.30 -3.82
CA ASN A 56 7.77 -0.97 -3.39
C ASN A 56 7.84 -1.21 -1.89
N ILE A 57 8.95 -0.82 -1.27
CA ILE A 57 9.24 -1.17 0.12
C ILE A 57 8.35 -0.46 1.14
N TRP A 58 7.71 0.67 0.79
CA TRP A 58 6.96 1.49 1.76
C TRP A 58 5.52 1.79 1.37
N ARG A 59 5.13 1.67 0.09
CA ARG A 59 3.77 2.02 -0.35
C ARG A 59 2.67 1.20 0.33
N MET A 60 2.90 -0.09 0.60
CA MET A 60 1.91 -0.93 1.30
C MET A 60 1.94 -0.67 2.82
N PRO A 61 3.12 -0.68 3.49
CA PRO A 61 3.24 -0.28 4.88
C PRO A 61 2.56 1.06 5.22
N ILE A 62 2.72 2.09 4.37
CA ILE A 62 2.13 3.41 4.65
C ILE A 62 0.61 3.42 4.54
N LEU A 63 0.04 2.59 3.65
CA LEU A 63 -1.41 2.43 3.56
C LEU A 63 -1.97 1.80 4.84
N PHE A 64 -1.27 0.82 5.43
CA PHE A 64 -1.63 0.25 6.73
C PHE A 64 -1.48 1.28 7.86
N LEU A 65 -0.40 2.07 7.86
CA LEU A 65 -0.19 3.17 8.79
C LEU A 65 -1.36 4.16 8.80
N ILE A 66 -1.73 4.64 7.61
CA ILE A 66 -2.84 5.59 7.44
C ILE A 66 -4.20 4.96 7.76
N ALA A 67 -4.41 3.68 7.43
CA ALA A 67 -5.61 2.96 7.81
C ALA A 67 -5.74 2.87 9.35
N GLY A 68 -4.64 2.66 10.07
CA GLY A 68 -4.57 2.71 11.52
C GLY A 68 -4.93 4.08 12.10
N MET A 69 -4.39 5.15 11.50
CA MET A 69 -4.74 6.53 11.88
C MET A 69 -6.25 6.81 11.69
N ALA A 70 -6.80 6.41 10.53
CA ALA A 70 -8.23 6.55 10.25
C ALA A 70 -9.10 5.71 11.21
N PHE A 71 -8.62 4.54 11.63
CA PHE A 71 -9.31 3.69 12.60
C PHE A 71 -9.39 4.34 13.98
N TYR A 72 -8.33 5.01 14.44
CA TYR A 72 -8.36 5.80 15.68
C TYR A 72 -9.46 6.88 15.64
N PHE A 73 -9.56 7.65 14.56
CA PHE A 73 -10.61 8.67 14.47
C PHE A 73 -12.03 8.07 14.42
N SER A 74 -12.18 6.87 13.84
CA SER A 74 -13.45 6.14 13.86
C SER A 74 -13.81 5.67 15.28
N SER A 75 -12.85 5.10 16.02
CA SER A 75 -13.07 4.51 17.34
C SER A 75 -13.50 5.51 18.41
N ARG A 76 -13.13 6.79 18.22
CA ARG A 76 -13.59 7.90 19.07
C ARG A 76 -15.10 8.16 19.02
N ARG A 77 -15.78 7.73 17.95
CA ARG A 77 -17.21 8.02 17.72
C ARG A 77 -18.11 6.79 17.78
N ARG A 78 -17.53 5.59 17.90
CA ARG A 78 -18.23 4.32 17.75
C ARG A 78 -17.83 3.33 18.81
N ASN A 79 -18.77 2.54 19.34
CA ASN A 79 -18.44 1.39 20.20
C ASN A 79 -17.88 0.21 19.39
N ASN A 80 -17.41 -0.86 20.05
CA ASN A 80 -16.77 -2.00 19.36
C ASN A 80 -17.72 -2.72 18.38
N LYS A 81 -19.02 -2.84 18.71
CA LYS A 81 -20.00 -3.47 17.82
C LYS A 81 -20.22 -2.63 16.56
N GLU A 82 -20.35 -1.32 16.72
CA GLU A 82 -20.47 -0.37 15.61
C GLU A 82 -19.21 -0.33 14.74
N LEU A 83 -18.02 -0.40 15.34
CA LEU A 83 -16.76 -0.51 14.60
C LEU A 83 -16.72 -1.79 13.78
N PHE A 84 -17.05 -2.93 14.38
CA PHE A 84 -17.09 -4.21 13.66
C PHE A 84 -18.04 -4.16 12.46
N LYS A 85 -19.27 -3.67 12.67
CA LYS A 85 -20.26 -3.49 11.59
C LYS A 85 -19.77 -2.54 10.50
N GLU A 86 -19.13 -1.43 10.89
CA GLU A 86 -18.51 -0.50 9.94
C GLU A 86 -17.47 -1.19 9.07
N ARG A 87 -16.60 -2.03 9.66
CA ARG A 87 -15.54 -2.74 8.94
C ARG A 87 -16.09 -3.80 7.98
N LEU A 88 -17.13 -4.53 8.38
CA LEU A 88 -17.83 -5.46 7.48
C LEU A 88 -18.36 -4.75 6.23
N ILE A 89 -19.07 -3.63 6.40
CA ILE A 89 -19.68 -2.90 5.28
C ILE A 89 -18.63 -2.20 4.41
N ARG A 90 -17.55 -1.66 5.00
CA ARG A 90 -16.57 -0.84 4.27
C ARG A 90 -15.39 -1.61 3.70
N LEU A 91 -15.12 -2.82 4.19
CA LEU A 91 -13.97 -3.62 3.77
C LEU A 91 -14.42 -4.94 3.17
N ILE A 92 -15.18 -5.74 3.92
CA ILE A 92 -15.56 -7.09 3.48
C ILE A 92 -16.55 -7.05 2.32
N LEU A 93 -17.58 -6.19 2.38
CA LEU A 93 -18.56 -6.09 1.29
C LEU A 93 -17.92 -5.64 -0.06
N PRO A 94 -17.09 -4.58 -0.12
CA PRO A 94 -16.33 -4.27 -1.33
C PRO A 94 -15.43 -5.40 -1.79
N LEU A 95 -14.69 -6.03 -0.86
CA LEU A 95 -13.77 -7.11 -1.16
C LEU A 95 -14.50 -8.30 -1.79
N THR A 96 -15.55 -8.81 -1.15
CA THR A 96 -16.31 -9.96 -1.67
C THR A 96 -16.93 -9.62 -3.01
N PHE A 97 -17.62 -8.49 -3.14
CA PHE A 97 -18.20 -8.11 -4.43
C PHE A 97 -17.14 -8.04 -5.53
N CYS A 98 -16.01 -7.38 -5.30
CA CYS A 98 -14.97 -7.25 -6.31
C CYS A 98 -14.32 -8.59 -6.65
N SER A 99 -14.12 -9.50 -5.68
CA SER A 99 -13.64 -10.86 -5.93
C SER A 99 -14.56 -11.68 -6.84
N PHE A 100 -15.88 -11.43 -6.81
CA PHE A 100 -16.82 -12.17 -7.67
C PHE A 100 -17.05 -11.49 -9.03
N PHE A 101 -16.99 -10.16 -9.11
CA PHE A 101 -17.47 -9.43 -10.29
C PHE A 101 -16.42 -8.56 -10.99
N ILE A 102 -15.38 -8.09 -10.30
CA ILE A 102 -14.39 -7.15 -10.87
C ILE A 102 -13.07 -7.83 -11.18
N VAL A 103 -12.52 -8.55 -10.20
CA VAL A 103 -11.28 -9.31 -10.35
C VAL A 103 -11.32 -10.30 -11.53
N PRO A 104 -12.37 -11.15 -11.70
CA PRO A 104 -12.41 -12.08 -12.81
C PRO A 104 -12.37 -11.41 -14.19
N VAL A 105 -12.88 -10.18 -14.33
CA VAL A 105 -12.84 -9.45 -15.60
C VAL A 105 -11.40 -9.22 -16.04
N GLY A 106 -10.52 -8.81 -15.12
CA GLY A 106 -9.10 -8.66 -15.41
C GLY A 106 -8.47 -9.98 -15.85
N TYR A 107 -8.62 -11.03 -15.05
CA TYR A 107 -8.05 -12.35 -15.38
C TYR A 107 -8.59 -12.89 -16.71
N PHE A 108 -9.89 -12.72 -17.00
CA PHE A 108 -10.48 -13.11 -18.27
C PHE A 108 -9.82 -12.41 -19.47
N ILE A 109 -9.58 -11.10 -19.37
CA ILE A 109 -8.87 -10.34 -20.42
C ILE A 109 -7.45 -10.87 -20.61
N SER A 110 -6.74 -11.14 -19.51
CA SER A 110 -5.35 -11.64 -19.55
C SER A 110 -5.26 -13.05 -20.15
N GLU A 111 -6.10 -13.99 -19.70
CA GLU A 111 -6.12 -15.35 -20.24
C GLU A 111 -6.47 -15.37 -21.73
N ASN A 112 -7.48 -14.58 -22.14
CA ASN A 112 -7.82 -14.45 -23.56
C ASN A 112 -6.67 -13.88 -24.39
N TYR A 113 -5.95 -12.88 -23.88
CA TYR A 113 -4.78 -12.31 -24.57
C TYR A 113 -3.70 -13.37 -24.84
N TYR A 114 -3.52 -14.31 -23.90
CA TYR A 114 -2.56 -15.41 -24.04
C TYR A 114 -3.16 -16.69 -24.66
N ASN A 115 -4.40 -16.65 -25.19
CA ASN A 115 -5.12 -17.81 -25.71
C ASN A 115 -5.12 -19.01 -24.74
N SER A 116 -5.32 -18.74 -23.45
CA SER A 116 -5.29 -19.72 -22.38
C SER A 116 -6.70 -19.97 -21.82
N ASP A 117 -6.94 -21.15 -21.25
CA ASP A 117 -8.24 -21.52 -20.68
C ASP A 117 -8.57 -20.65 -19.47
N PHE A 118 -9.69 -19.93 -19.51
CA PHE A 118 -10.15 -19.15 -18.38
C PHE A 118 -10.67 -20.06 -17.25
N LYS A 119 -9.88 -20.17 -16.18
CA LYS A 119 -10.26 -20.83 -14.92
C LYS A 119 -10.11 -19.83 -13.77
N TYR A 120 -11.20 -19.55 -13.07
CA TYR A 120 -11.19 -18.56 -11.99
C TYR A 120 -11.97 -19.05 -10.77
N TRP A 121 -11.35 -18.93 -9.60
CA TRP A 121 -12.00 -19.08 -8.30
C TRP A 121 -11.98 -17.74 -7.56
N PRO A 122 -13.10 -17.23 -7.02
CA PRO A 122 -13.12 -15.95 -6.32
C PRO A 122 -12.09 -15.86 -5.18
N PHE A 123 -11.20 -14.87 -5.27
CA PHE A 123 -10.17 -14.60 -4.27
C PHE A 123 -9.85 -13.10 -4.17
N PRO A 124 -9.18 -12.63 -3.09
CA PRO A 124 -8.90 -11.21 -2.89
C PRO A 124 -8.05 -10.54 -3.98
N ALA A 125 -7.18 -11.27 -4.69
CA ALA A 125 -6.24 -10.73 -5.68
C ALA A 125 -5.55 -9.44 -5.19
N TYR A 126 -5.47 -8.39 -6.02
CA TYR A 126 -4.85 -7.11 -5.66
C TYR A 126 -5.54 -6.42 -4.45
N LEU A 127 -6.81 -6.74 -4.16
CA LEU A 127 -7.57 -6.18 -3.01
C LEU A 127 -7.23 -6.85 -1.66
N TRP A 128 -6.26 -7.76 -1.61
CA TRP A 128 -5.86 -8.51 -0.41
C TRP A 128 -5.66 -7.65 0.84
N PHE A 129 -5.15 -6.41 0.70
CA PHE A 129 -4.89 -5.53 1.82
C PHE A 129 -6.16 -5.06 2.56
N LEU A 130 -7.35 -5.08 1.93
CA LEU A 130 -8.63 -4.82 2.61
C LEU A 130 -8.90 -5.87 3.68
N ASN A 131 -8.59 -7.12 3.36
CA ASN A 131 -8.71 -8.24 4.26
C ASN A 131 -7.75 -8.08 5.45
N SER A 132 -6.49 -7.71 5.17
CA SER A 132 -5.51 -7.41 6.21
C SER A 132 -5.98 -6.29 7.14
N ILE A 133 -6.47 -5.16 6.60
CA ILE A 133 -7.01 -4.05 7.39
C ILE A 133 -8.19 -4.50 8.25
N PHE A 134 -9.06 -5.37 7.74
CA PHE A 134 -10.15 -5.94 8.50
C PHE A 134 -9.62 -6.69 9.73
N TYR A 135 -8.70 -7.66 9.54
CA TYR A 135 -8.11 -8.39 10.66
C TYR A 135 -7.36 -7.51 11.64
N TYR A 136 -6.52 -6.60 11.17
CA TYR A 136 -5.80 -5.65 12.04
C TYR A 136 -6.77 -4.83 12.87
N SER A 137 -7.91 -4.41 12.30
CA SER A 137 -8.93 -3.69 13.04
C SER A 137 -9.57 -4.54 14.15
N LEU A 138 -9.71 -5.86 13.97
CA LEU A 138 -10.18 -6.79 15.01
C LEU A 138 -9.16 -6.94 16.14
N PHE A 139 -7.88 -7.12 15.80
CA PHE A 139 -6.79 -7.22 16.79
C PHE A 139 -6.69 -5.97 17.68
N LEU A 140 -7.09 -4.80 17.17
CA LEU A 140 -7.11 -3.55 17.94
C LEU A 140 -8.39 -3.32 18.75
N LEU A 141 -9.45 -4.13 18.61
CA LEU A 141 -10.70 -3.96 19.39
C LEU A 141 -10.50 -4.08 20.92
N PRO A 142 -9.70 -5.03 21.44
CA PRO A 142 -9.40 -5.10 22.87
C PRO A 142 -8.67 -3.84 23.36
N LEU A 143 -7.68 -3.37 22.60
CA LEU A 143 -6.93 -2.14 22.90
C LEU A 143 -7.87 -0.92 22.99
N ILE A 144 -8.80 -0.80 22.04
CA ILE A 144 -9.81 0.27 22.02
C ILE A 144 -10.73 0.18 23.24
N TYR A 145 -11.18 -1.02 23.59
CA TYR A 145 -12.04 -1.24 24.75
C TYR A 145 -11.36 -0.83 26.05
N LEU A 146 -10.11 -1.27 26.25
CA LEU A 146 -9.30 -0.91 27.41
C LEU A 146 -9.05 0.60 27.47
N ASN A 147 -8.70 1.23 26.35
CA ASN A 147 -8.44 2.67 26.30
C ASN A 147 -9.68 3.52 26.62
N LYS A 148 -10.89 3.04 26.27
CA LYS A 148 -12.14 3.72 26.62
C LYS A 148 -12.46 3.68 28.11
N LYS A 149 -12.02 2.63 28.80
CA LYS A 149 -12.12 2.53 30.27
C LYS A 149 -11.01 3.33 30.96
N ASN A 150 -9.79 3.22 30.46
CA ASN A 150 -8.61 3.86 31.04
C ASN A 150 -7.61 4.26 29.94
N ALA A 151 -7.42 5.56 29.77
CA ALA A 151 -6.53 6.12 28.75
C ALA A 151 -5.03 6.03 29.10
N LYS A 152 -4.64 5.35 30.19
CA LYS A 152 -3.25 5.28 30.68
C LYS A 152 -2.25 4.86 29.60
N LEU A 153 -2.58 3.86 28.78
CA LEU A 153 -1.68 3.34 27.75
C LEU A 153 -1.42 4.36 26.62
N LEU A 154 -2.46 4.99 26.07
CA LEU A 154 -2.27 6.01 25.04
C LEU A 154 -1.63 7.29 25.60
N ASN A 155 -1.94 7.64 26.85
CA ASN A 155 -1.29 8.76 27.52
C ASN A 155 0.21 8.51 27.77
N PHE A 156 0.59 7.27 28.08
CA PHE A 156 1.99 6.86 28.20
C PHE A 156 2.74 7.09 26.87
N PHE A 157 2.21 6.60 25.75
CA PHE A 157 2.81 6.83 24.44
C PHE A 157 2.82 8.31 24.04
N LYS A 158 1.76 9.06 24.34
CA LYS A 158 1.70 10.51 24.11
C LYS A 158 2.83 11.26 24.85
N ASN A 159 3.17 10.85 26.07
CA ASN A 159 4.28 11.43 26.82
C ASN A 159 5.64 11.02 26.25
N LEU A 160 5.82 9.75 25.86
CA LEU A 160 7.04 9.28 25.20
C LEU A 160 7.33 10.04 23.90
N PHE A 161 6.27 10.30 23.11
CA PHE A 161 6.39 10.95 21.80
C PHE A 161 6.69 12.45 21.86
N LYS A 162 6.76 13.06 23.06
CA LYS A 162 7.32 14.42 23.20
C LYS A 162 8.75 14.50 22.69
N ASN A 163 9.50 13.39 22.77
CA ASN A 163 10.80 13.27 22.11
C ASN A 163 10.64 12.70 20.69
N LYS A 164 10.91 13.52 19.68
CA LYS A 164 10.81 13.16 18.26
C LYS A 164 11.67 11.96 17.87
N TYR A 165 12.81 11.73 18.53
CA TYR A 165 13.69 10.59 18.24
C TYR A 165 13.11 9.27 18.75
N ILE A 166 12.26 9.31 19.78
CA ILE A 166 11.54 8.13 20.27
C ILE A 166 10.50 7.66 19.24
N ILE A 167 9.81 8.57 18.55
CA ILE A 167 8.92 8.21 17.44
C ILE A 167 9.71 7.46 16.35
N PHE A 168 10.88 7.97 16.00
CA PHE A 168 11.74 7.33 15.00
C PHE A 168 12.19 5.95 15.44
N MET A 169 12.71 5.80 16.66
CA MET A 169 13.17 4.51 17.19
C MET A 169 12.04 3.49 17.34
N ILE A 170 10.91 3.90 17.92
CA ILE A 170 9.76 3.02 18.11
C ILE A 170 9.27 2.54 16.75
N PHE A 171 9.22 3.38 15.71
CA PHE A 171 8.79 2.88 14.40
C PHE A 171 9.85 1.96 13.76
N SER A 172 11.12 2.34 13.80
CA SER A 172 12.20 1.65 13.09
C SER A 172 12.56 0.29 13.67
N ILE A 173 12.72 0.17 15.00
CA ILE A 173 13.29 -1.04 15.62
C ILE A 173 12.40 -2.28 15.37
N PRO A 174 11.08 -2.27 15.64
CA PRO A 174 10.25 -3.43 15.38
C PRO A 174 10.15 -3.77 13.89
N MET A 175 10.15 -2.78 13.00
CA MET A 175 10.18 -3.00 11.55
C MET A 175 11.44 -3.75 11.10
N MET A 176 12.59 -3.36 11.63
CA MET A 176 13.87 -4.04 11.43
C MET A 176 13.85 -5.46 12.01
N MET A 177 13.31 -5.65 13.21
CA MET A 177 13.17 -6.97 13.83
C MET A 177 12.28 -7.89 13.00
N PHE A 178 11.14 -7.42 12.50
CA PHE A 178 10.25 -8.23 11.68
C PHE A 178 10.92 -8.67 10.37
N ALA A 179 11.65 -7.76 9.72
CA ALA A 179 12.43 -8.08 8.54
C ALA A 179 13.52 -9.13 8.83
N GLY A 180 14.24 -8.98 9.94
CA GLY A 180 15.31 -9.91 10.32
C GLY A 180 14.84 -11.30 10.73
N ILE A 181 13.66 -11.40 11.35
CA ILE A 181 13.12 -12.65 11.93
C ILE A 181 12.18 -13.39 10.96
N PHE A 182 11.21 -12.68 10.36
CA PHE A 182 10.10 -13.31 9.64
C PHE A 182 10.31 -13.43 8.14
N ASN A 183 11.17 -12.61 7.53
CA ASN A 183 11.54 -12.78 6.12
C ASN A 183 12.95 -12.22 5.84
N PRO A 184 14.01 -13.00 6.15
CA PRO A 184 15.38 -12.56 5.98
C PRO A 184 15.80 -12.45 4.51
N LYS A 185 14.95 -12.85 3.54
CA LYS A 185 15.30 -12.95 2.12
C LYS A 185 14.65 -11.88 1.23
N ASP A 186 13.41 -11.49 1.50
CA ASP A 186 12.72 -10.47 0.69
C ASP A 186 11.80 -9.58 1.55
N TYR A 187 12.33 -8.42 1.96
CA TYR A 187 11.53 -7.46 2.72
C TYR A 187 10.25 -6.99 1.98
N SER A 188 10.29 -6.90 0.66
CA SER A 188 9.23 -6.28 -0.14
C SER A 188 8.01 -7.17 -0.36
N ASN A 189 8.11 -8.45 -0.01
CA ASN A 189 7.01 -9.40 -0.07
C ASN A 189 6.04 -9.20 1.12
N PHE A 190 5.09 -8.28 0.96
CA PHE A 190 4.03 -8.03 1.94
C PHE A 190 2.74 -8.81 1.69
N VAL A 191 2.61 -9.45 0.53
CA VAL A 191 1.35 -10.06 0.09
C VAL A 191 0.96 -11.14 1.08
N ASN A 192 -0.21 -10.97 1.69
CA ASN A 192 -0.75 -11.90 2.64
C ASN A 192 -2.19 -12.25 2.25
N PHE A 193 -2.38 -13.47 1.74
CA PHE A 193 -3.68 -14.01 1.37
C PHE A 193 -4.44 -14.61 2.56
N ALA A 194 -3.95 -14.44 3.80
CA ALA A 194 -4.56 -15.01 4.98
C ALA A 194 -6.06 -14.67 5.11
N ALA A 195 -6.85 -15.70 4.85
CA ALA A 195 -8.24 -15.93 5.21
C ALA A 195 -9.28 -14.92 4.67
N LEU A 196 -9.87 -15.24 3.53
CA LEU A 196 -11.34 -15.31 3.52
C LEU A 196 -11.72 -16.61 4.26
N PRO A 197 -12.85 -16.75 4.97
CA PRO A 197 -13.27 -18.02 5.58
C PRO A 197 -13.48 -19.21 4.60
N LEU A 198 -13.08 -19.06 3.33
CA LEU A 198 -13.31 -20.00 2.23
C LEU A 198 -12.01 -20.38 1.47
N LEU A 199 -10.83 -19.97 1.93
CA LEU A 199 -9.55 -20.33 1.29
C LEU A 199 -8.72 -21.28 2.17
N PRO A 200 -8.00 -22.26 1.58
CA PRO A 200 -7.07 -23.10 2.32
C PRO A 200 -6.01 -22.24 3.02
N ALA A 201 -5.79 -22.48 4.31
CA ALA A 201 -4.83 -21.79 5.16
C ALA A 201 -3.36 -22.15 4.84
N GLY A 202 -2.98 -22.09 3.56
CA GLY A 202 -1.73 -22.65 3.04
C GLY A 202 -0.51 -21.74 3.11
N GLU A 203 -0.67 -20.42 2.96
CA GLU A 203 0.49 -19.52 2.86
C GLU A 203 0.25 -18.19 3.60
N LEU A 204 0.18 -18.27 4.94
CA LEU A 204 0.27 -17.08 5.77
C LEU A 204 1.68 -16.49 5.65
N ASN A 205 1.81 -15.40 4.90
CA ASN A 205 3.02 -14.59 4.91
C ASN A 205 3.13 -13.87 6.25
N THR A 206 3.87 -14.47 7.19
CA THR A 206 4.03 -13.98 8.57
C THR A 206 4.70 -12.60 8.59
N HIS A 207 5.70 -12.37 7.74
CA HIS A 207 6.34 -11.06 7.58
C HIS A 207 5.34 -9.98 7.14
N GLY A 208 4.60 -10.23 6.05
CA GLY A 208 3.57 -9.32 5.56
C GLY A 208 2.49 -9.03 6.62
N PHE A 209 2.08 -10.06 7.37
CA PHE A 209 1.14 -9.92 8.47
C PHE A 209 1.68 -9.02 9.60
N PHE A 210 2.86 -9.29 10.13
CA PHE A 210 3.40 -8.55 11.28
C PHE A 210 3.83 -7.13 10.91
N VAL A 211 4.43 -6.92 9.73
CA VAL A 211 4.73 -5.57 9.22
C VAL A 211 3.45 -4.76 9.07
N GLY A 212 2.41 -5.34 8.45
CA GLY A 212 1.13 -4.67 8.26
C GLY A 212 0.41 -4.37 9.57
N LEU A 213 0.34 -5.35 10.48
CA LEU A 213 -0.26 -5.21 11.81
C LEU A 213 0.46 -4.12 12.61
N TYR A 214 1.79 -4.11 12.56
CA TYR A 214 2.59 -3.12 13.27
C TYR A 214 2.41 -1.72 12.70
N CYS A 215 2.45 -1.56 11.38
CA CYS A 215 2.15 -0.28 10.73
C CYS A 215 0.76 0.21 11.10
N PHE A 216 -0.25 -0.67 11.08
CA PHE A 216 -1.60 -0.33 11.50
C PHE A 216 -1.69 0.09 12.97
N LEU A 217 -1.04 -0.66 13.87
CA LEU A 217 -0.99 -0.35 15.30
C LEU A 217 -0.28 0.98 15.57
N ILE A 218 0.93 1.18 15.03
CA ILE A 218 1.69 2.40 15.28
C ILE A 218 1.00 3.62 14.66
N GLY A 219 0.31 3.46 13.52
CA GLY A 219 -0.54 4.48 12.95
C GLY A 219 -1.70 4.88 13.88
N PHE A 220 -2.35 3.90 14.50
CA PHE A 220 -3.39 4.16 15.52
C PHE A 220 -2.82 4.96 16.71
N ILE A 221 -1.63 4.58 17.21
CA ILE A 221 -0.98 5.27 18.33
C ILE A 221 -0.53 6.68 17.92
N PHE A 222 0.08 6.87 16.75
CA PHE A 222 0.47 8.19 16.22
C PHE A 222 -0.72 9.14 16.10
N ALA A 223 -1.85 8.67 15.56
CA ALA A 223 -3.07 9.48 15.49
C ALA A 223 -3.59 9.87 16.87
N SER A 224 -3.40 9.03 17.89
CA SER A 224 -3.80 9.32 19.27
C SER A 224 -2.98 10.43 19.93
N SER A 225 -1.73 10.61 19.48
CA SER A 225 -0.82 11.64 20.01
C SER A 225 -1.07 13.03 19.40
N GLY A 226 -1.94 13.13 18.38
CA GLY A 226 -2.36 14.40 17.80
C GLY A 226 -1.22 15.18 17.17
N ASP A 227 -1.12 16.47 17.47
CA ASP A 227 -0.16 17.36 16.82
C ASP A 227 1.30 17.08 17.22
N ILE A 228 1.55 16.44 18.37
CA ILE A 228 2.89 15.98 18.80
C ILE A 228 3.55 15.13 17.71
N PHE A 229 2.79 14.19 17.13
CA PHE A 229 3.30 13.35 16.04
C PHE A 229 3.57 14.19 14.79
N TRP A 230 2.63 15.03 14.39
CA TRP A 230 2.73 15.84 13.18
C TRP A 230 3.89 16.85 13.24
N ASP A 231 4.09 17.51 14.38
CA ASP A 231 5.24 18.40 14.62
C ASP A 231 6.56 17.62 14.56
N SER A 232 6.60 16.42 15.13
CA SER A 232 7.79 15.58 15.11
C SER A 232 8.19 15.19 13.69
N VAL A 233 7.25 14.71 12.87
CA VAL A 233 7.54 14.35 11.47
C VAL A 233 7.90 15.56 10.61
N ARG A 234 7.30 16.74 10.86
CA ARG A 234 7.69 17.99 10.19
C ARG A 234 9.14 18.37 10.47
N ASN A 235 9.62 18.11 11.69
CA ASN A 235 10.96 18.45 12.14
C ASN A 235 12.05 17.49 11.66
N ILE A 236 11.72 16.21 11.39
CA ILE A 236 12.70 15.19 10.97
C ILE A 236 12.61 14.84 9.47
N LYS A 237 11.70 15.46 8.70
CA LYS A 237 11.43 15.08 7.31
C LYS A 237 12.65 15.09 6.38
N PHE A 238 13.56 16.06 6.55
CA PHE A 238 14.78 16.14 5.76
C PHE A 238 15.82 15.11 6.20
N ILE A 239 15.97 14.90 7.51
CA ILE A 239 16.88 13.87 8.06
C ILE A 239 16.45 12.48 7.54
N THR A 240 15.16 12.18 7.66
CA THR A 240 14.58 10.91 7.17
C THR A 240 14.62 10.79 5.65
N LEU A 241 14.47 11.90 4.90
CA LEU A 241 14.65 11.88 3.45
C LEU A 241 16.08 11.54 3.05
N ILE A 242 17.07 12.21 3.65
CA ILE A 242 18.48 11.98 3.36
C ILE A 242 18.84 10.53 3.66
N LEU A 243 18.43 10.01 4.84
CA LEU A 243 18.65 8.60 5.19
C LEU A 243 18.00 7.64 4.18
N ALA A 244 16.76 7.91 3.76
CA ALA A 244 16.07 7.06 2.79
C ALA A 244 16.78 7.03 1.42
N ILE A 245 17.23 8.20 0.94
CA ILE A 245 17.97 8.33 -0.32
C ILE A 245 19.33 7.64 -0.22
N THR A 246 20.09 7.86 0.85
CA THR A 246 21.40 7.23 1.07
C THR A 246 21.28 5.71 1.11
N LEU A 247 20.31 5.17 1.87
CA LEU A 247 20.10 3.72 1.96
C LEU A 247 19.61 3.13 0.63
N PHE A 248 18.77 3.86 -0.12
CA PHE A 248 18.35 3.46 -1.45
C PHE A 248 19.54 3.33 -2.40
N PHE A 249 20.40 4.36 -2.47
CA PHE A 249 21.60 4.33 -3.31
C PHE A 249 22.59 3.25 -2.87
N GLN A 250 22.76 3.05 -1.56
CA GLN A 250 23.57 1.95 -1.03
C GLN A 250 23.04 0.60 -1.52
N ARG A 251 21.73 0.34 -1.38
CA ARG A 251 21.10 -0.90 -1.87
C ARG A 251 21.27 -1.05 -3.38
N LEU A 252 21.08 0.04 -4.12
CA LEU A 252 21.22 0.06 -5.57
C LEU A 252 22.66 -0.29 -6.02
N LEU A 253 23.67 0.29 -5.35
CA LEU A 253 25.08 -0.03 -5.61
C LEU A 253 25.39 -1.50 -5.35
N PHE A 254 24.90 -2.08 -4.26
CA PHE A 254 25.08 -3.51 -3.98
C PHE A 254 24.34 -4.43 -4.96
N PHE A 255 23.23 -3.98 -5.52
CA PHE A 255 22.52 -4.71 -6.57
C PHE A 255 23.28 -4.67 -7.90
N LEU A 256 23.84 -3.51 -8.28
CA LEU A 256 24.56 -3.33 -9.54
C LEU A 256 25.99 -3.91 -9.52
N ILE A 257 26.64 -3.87 -8.36
CA ILE A 257 28.03 -4.32 -8.18
C ILE A 257 28.06 -5.29 -6.99
N PRO A 258 27.60 -6.54 -7.17
CA PRO A 258 27.60 -7.52 -6.11
C PRO A 258 29.04 -7.99 -5.82
N ASN A 259 29.51 -7.77 -4.59
CA ASN A 259 30.79 -8.30 -4.14
C ASN A 259 30.59 -9.69 -3.51
N TRP A 260 31.26 -10.70 -4.04
CA TRP A 260 31.13 -12.10 -3.62
C TRP A 260 32.33 -12.56 -2.79
N VAL A 261 32.07 -13.35 -1.76
CA VAL A 261 33.06 -14.10 -0.95
C VAL A 261 32.58 -15.54 -0.89
N GLY A 262 33.23 -16.41 -1.67
CA GLY A 262 32.76 -17.77 -1.92
C GLY A 262 31.38 -17.76 -2.58
N ASP A 263 30.46 -18.60 -2.08
CA ASP A 263 29.10 -18.74 -2.62
C ASP A 263 28.11 -17.65 -2.11
N SER A 264 28.59 -16.66 -1.36
CA SER A 264 27.75 -15.63 -0.72
C SER A 264 28.23 -14.22 -1.00
N THR A 265 27.33 -13.24 -1.00
CA THR A 265 27.71 -11.82 -1.08
C THR A 265 28.35 -11.36 0.22
N VAL A 266 29.36 -10.48 0.15
CA VAL A 266 30.01 -9.84 1.32
C VAL A 266 28.97 -9.25 2.29
N TYR A 267 27.91 -8.70 1.71
CA TYR A 267 26.76 -8.20 2.45
C TYR A 267 25.68 -9.27 2.53
N SER A 268 25.38 -9.77 3.72
CA SER A 268 24.35 -10.81 3.86
C SER A 268 22.97 -10.26 3.49
N LEU A 269 22.17 -11.07 2.78
CA LEU A 269 20.80 -10.73 2.39
C LEU A 269 19.95 -10.29 3.60
N GLN A 270 20.18 -10.89 4.76
CA GLN A 270 19.48 -10.54 6.00
C GLN A 270 19.78 -9.11 6.45
N ILE A 271 21.05 -8.68 6.42
CA ILE A 271 21.41 -7.30 6.79
C ILE A 271 20.82 -6.32 5.77
N SER A 272 20.88 -6.64 4.48
CA SER A 272 20.25 -5.82 3.42
C SER A 272 18.74 -5.63 3.66
N ASN A 273 18.04 -6.69 4.06
CA ASN A 273 16.61 -6.63 4.36
C ASN A 273 16.29 -5.85 5.64
N ILE A 274 17.11 -5.97 6.68
CA ILE A 274 16.99 -5.16 7.90
C ILE A 274 17.17 -3.66 7.57
N LEU A 275 18.18 -3.31 6.78
CA LEU A 275 18.38 -1.93 6.33
C LEU A 275 17.25 -1.45 5.41
N THR A 276 16.73 -2.31 4.55
CA THR A 276 15.59 -1.99 3.69
C THR A 276 14.33 -1.71 4.51
N ALA A 277 14.13 -2.39 5.64
CA ALA A 277 13.04 -2.09 6.57
C ALA A 277 13.19 -0.71 7.21
N PHE A 278 14.43 -0.36 7.59
CA PHE A 278 14.75 0.96 8.11
C PHE A 278 14.58 2.07 7.05
N GLU A 279 15.02 1.81 5.81
CA GLU A 279 14.79 2.68 4.66
C GLU A 279 13.28 2.93 4.43
N SER A 280 12.47 1.88 4.49
CA SER A 280 11.01 1.97 4.37
C SER A 280 10.40 2.90 5.42
N VAL A 281 10.84 2.80 6.68
CA VAL A 281 10.40 3.72 7.75
C VAL A 281 10.83 5.16 7.47
N CYS A 282 12.05 5.36 6.97
CA CYS A 282 12.55 6.68 6.59
C CYS A 282 11.71 7.30 5.47
N TRP A 283 11.37 6.56 4.42
CA TRP A 283 10.44 7.00 3.38
C TRP A 283 9.07 7.37 3.94
N MET A 284 8.48 6.52 4.80
CA MET A 284 7.15 6.78 5.37
C MET A 284 7.10 8.02 6.24
N LEU A 285 8.10 8.22 7.12
CA LEU A 285 8.18 9.38 8.00
C LEU A 285 8.48 10.67 7.21
N SER A 286 9.37 10.60 6.23
CA SER A 286 9.67 11.71 5.34
C SER A 286 8.42 12.14 4.58
N PHE A 287 7.74 11.19 3.93
CA PHE A 287 6.52 11.46 3.18
C PHE A 287 5.40 12.02 4.06
N SER A 288 5.24 11.50 5.28
CA SER A 288 4.31 12.05 6.28
C SER A 288 4.67 13.48 6.70
N GLY A 289 5.96 13.78 6.86
CA GLY A 289 6.47 15.12 7.18
C GLY A 289 6.24 16.13 6.06
N PHE A 290 6.48 15.74 4.81
CA PHE A 290 6.19 16.57 3.64
C PHE A 290 4.68 16.78 3.44
N ALA A 291 3.88 15.72 3.51
CA ALA A 291 2.42 15.82 3.39
C ALA A 291 1.82 16.71 4.49
N SER A 292 2.30 16.62 5.73
CA SER A 292 1.82 17.49 6.82
C SER A 292 2.31 18.93 6.75
N THR A 293 3.36 19.21 5.95
CA THR A 293 3.85 20.57 5.67
C THR A 293 3.06 21.21 4.54
N PHE A 294 2.84 20.47 3.44
CA PHE A 294 2.33 21.03 2.18
C PHE A 294 0.88 20.66 1.85
N LEU A 295 0.36 19.56 2.39
CA LEU A 295 -0.95 18.97 2.06
C LEU A 295 -1.91 18.96 3.27
N ASN A 296 -1.71 19.89 4.21
CA ASN A 296 -2.49 20.00 5.44
C ASN A 296 -3.74 20.91 5.34
N LYS A 297 -4.01 21.47 4.14
CA LYS A 297 -5.15 22.36 3.87
C LYS A 297 -6.14 21.71 2.92
N LYS A 298 -7.39 22.21 2.96
CA LYS A 298 -8.43 21.84 1.99
C LYS A 298 -7.98 22.25 0.58
N ASN A 299 -7.96 21.30 -0.34
CA ASN A 299 -7.76 21.52 -1.76
C ASN A 299 -8.90 20.83 -2.51
N ASN A 300 -9.53 21.50 -3.47
CA ASN A 300 -10.65 20.97 -4.25
C ASN A 300 -10.24 19.73 -5.06
N PHE A 301 -9.08 19.78 -5.70
CA PHE A 301 -8.52 18.65 -6.46
C PHE A 301 -8.28 17.44 -5.55
N LEU A 302 -7.65 17.67 -4.39
CA LEU A 302 -7.36 16.63 -3.41
C LEU A 302 -8.64 16.05 -2.77
N SER A 303 -9.66 16.89 -2.59
CA SER A 303 -10.98 16.48 -2.08
C SER A 303 -11.68 15.55 -3.07
N TYR A 304 -11.57 15.85 -4.37
CA TYR A 304 -12.04 14.98 -5.44
C TYR A 304 -11.26 13.65 -5.45
N LEU A 305 -9.92 13.71 -5.48
CA LEU A 305 -9.06 12.53 -5.47
C LEU A 305 -9.35 11.61 -4.28
N THR A 306 -9.55 12.17 -3.09
CA THR A 306 -9.83 11.38 -1.89
C THR A 306 -11.11 10.53 -2.04
N LEU A 307 -12.10 11.05 -2.76
CA LEU A 307 -13.35 10.33 -3.01
C LEU A 307 -13.21 9.31 -4.14
N SER A 308 -12.45 9.65 -5.18
CA SER A 308 -12.31 8.83 -6.38
C SER A 308 -11.27 7.73 -6.25
N VAL A 309 -10.27 7.87 -5.37
CA VAL A 309 -9.08 7.01 -5.39
C VAL A 309 -9.37 5.55 -5.09
N PHE A 310 -10.35 5.25 -4.23
CA PHE A 310 -10.68 3.86 -3.92
C PHE A 310 -11.44 3.17 -5.09
N PRO A 311 -12.46 3.80 -5.71
CA PRO A 311 -13.01 3.30 -6.98
C PRO A 311 -11.97 3.17 -8.09
N ILE A 312 -11.11 4.19 -8.29
CA ILE A 312 -10.02 4.14 -9.28
C ILE A 312 -9.12 2.93 -9.01
N TYR A 313 -8.75 2.71 -7.75
CA TYR A 313 -8.00 1.54 -7.35
C TYR A 313 -8.76 0.22 -7.55
N ILE A 314 -10.08 0.17 -7.43
CA ILE A 314 -10.81 -1.07 -7.74
C ILE A 314 -10.73 -1.38 -9.24
N PHE A 315 -10.88 -0.37 -10.10
CA PHE A 315 -10.96 -0.59 -11.55
C PHE A 315 -9.60 -0.65 -12.27
N HIS A 316 -8.49 -0.23 -11.63
CA HIS A 316 -7.22 -0.09 -12.33
C HIS A 316 -6.68 -1.38 -12.95
N MET A 317 -6.81 -2.55 -12.30
CA MET A 317 -6.26 -3.80 -12.85
C MET A 317 -7.02 -4.25 -14.11
N PRO A 318 -8.36 -4.39 -14.11
CA PRO A 318 -9.10 -4.67 -15.34
C PRO A 318 -8.88 -3.61 -16.44
N ALA A 319 -8.86 -2.32 -16.07
CA ALA A 319 -8.61 -1.23 -17.01
C ALA A 319 -7.21 -1.32 -17.63
N GLN A 320 -6.18 -1.54 -16.81
CA GLN A 320 -4.81 -1.70 -17.24
C GLN A 320 -4.68 -2.88 -18.21
N PHE A 321 -5.26 -4.03 -17.87
CA PHE A 321 -5.22 -5.23 -18.73
C PHE A 321 -5.95 -5.02 -20.06
N LEU A 322 -7.12 -4.38 -20.04
CA LEU A 322 -7.84 -4.03 -21.26
C LEU A 322 -7.01 -3.12 -22.16
N ILE A 323 -6.36 -2.10 -21.59
CA ILE A 323 -5.58 -1.15 -22.39
C ILE A 323 -4.29 -1.81 -22.88
N SER A 324 -3.60 -2.56 -22.03
CA SER A 324 -2.36 -3.23 -22.41
C SER A 324 -2.57 -4.30 -23.48
N SER A 325 -3.72 -5.00 -23.50
CA SER A 325 -4.03 -5.98 -24.55
C SER A 325 -4.09 -5.37 -25.95
N PHE A 326 -4.45 -4.08 -26.06
CA PHE A 326 -4.45 -3.36 -27.33
C PHE A 326 -3.12 -2.65 -27.63
N ILE A 327 -2.47 -2.06 -26.61
CA ILE A 327 -1.30 -1.20 -26.82
C ILE A 327 0.01 -1.98 -26.94
N TYR A 328 0.19 -3.06 -26.18
CA TYR A 328 1.46 -3.80 -26.17
C TYR A 328 1.80 -4.51 -27.48
N PRO A 329 0.83 -5.01 -28.27
CA PRO A 329 1.10 -5.54 -29.61
C PRO A 329 1.54 -4.50 -30.65
N ILE A 330 1.31 -3.21 -30.42
CA ILE A 330 1.62 -2.14 -31.40
C ILE A 330 3.14 -1.91 -31.48
N SER A 331 3.68 -1.72 -32.68
CA SER A 331 5.10 -1.47 -32.94
C SER A 331 5.52 0.00 -32.71
N ILE A 332 5.37 0.49 -31.47
CA ILE A 332 5.84 1.81 -31.02
C ILE A 332 6.83 1.69 -29.86
N ALA A 333 7.58 2.76 -29.57
CA ALA A 333 8.58 2.76 -28.49
C ALA A 333 8.00 2.34 -27.12
N PRO A 334 8.72 1.53 -26.32
CA PRO A 334 8.28 1.07 -24.99
C PRO A 334 7.87 2.20 -24.04
N THR A 335 8.61 3.32 -24.04
CA THR A 335 8.27 4.53 -23.29
C THR A 335 6.88 5.08 -23.68
N LEU A 336 6.55 5.11 -24.97
CA LEU A 336 5.24 5.56 -25.42
C LEU A 336 4.14 4.58 -24.99
N LYS A 337 4.40 3.26 -25.08
CA LYS A 337 3.48 2.24 -24.54
C LYS A 337 3.20 2.49 -23.05
N PHE A 338 4.25 2.74 -22.27
CA PHE A 338 4.14 3.04 -20.83
C PHE A 338 3.27 4.28 -20.56
N ILE A 339 3.57 5.40 -21.21
CA ILE A 339 2.83 6.66 -21.03
C ILE A 339 1.36 6.50 -21.44
N ILE A 340 1.09 5.88 -22.59
CA ILE A 340 -0.27 5.68 -23.10
C ILE A 340 -1.05 4.77 -22.16
N VAL A 341 -0.48 3.64 -21.72
CA VAL A 341 -1.14 2.73 -20.79
C VAL A 341 -1.43 3.42 -19.46
N PHE A 342 -0.48 4.18 -18.92
CA PHE A 342 -0.69 4.91 -17.67
C PHE A 342 -1.79 5.96 -17.75
N LEU A 343 -1.71 6.88 -18.71
CA LEU A 343 -2.69 7.96 -18.84
C LEU A 343 -4.09 7.41 -19.17
N SER A 344 -4.16 6.42 -20.07
CA SER A 344 -5.44 5.81 -20.45
C SER A 344 -6.06 5.01 -19.30
N THR A 345 -5.25 4.32 -18.48
CA THR A 345 -5.74 3.57 -17.32
C THR A 345 -6.35 4.53 -16.31
N ILE A 346 -5.67 5.63 -15.99
CA ILE A 346 -6.19 6.65 -15.08
C ILE A 346 -7.48 7.27 -15.65
N LEU A 347 -7.49 7.64 -16.93
CA LEU A 347 -8.66 8.22 -17.58
C LEU A 347 -9.87 7.28 -17.52
N LEU A 348 -9.69 6.01 -17.91
CA LEU A 348 -10.74 5.00 -17.90
C LEU A 348 -11.26 4.74 -16.47
N CYS A 349 -10.37 4.68 -15.48
CA CYS A 349 -10.77 4.55 -14.08
C CYS A 349 -11.57 5.77 -13.57
N VAL A 350 -11.21 6.98 -14.00
CA VAL A 350 -11.96 8.20 -13.67
C VAL A 350 -13.34 8.17 -14.31
N LEU A 351 -13.46 7.70 -15.56
CA LEU A 351 -14.75 7.51 -16.22
C LEU A 351 -15.63 6.50 -15.47
N PHE A 352 -15.09 5.34 -15.11
CA PHE A 352 -15.82 4.35 -14.31
C PHE A 352 -16.24 4.88 -12.95
N TYR A 353 -15.37 5.66 -12.29
CA TYR A 353 -15.73 6.34 -11.05
C TYR A 353 -16.92 7.30 -11.23
N GLU A 354 -16.93 8.15 -12.26
CA GLU A 354 -18.03 9.08 -12.49
C GLU A 354 -19.34 8.38 -12.84
N ILE A 355 -19.29 7.20 -13.46
CA ILE A 355 -20.46 6.33 -13.66
C ILE A 355 -20.95 5.78 -12.32
N VAL A 356 -20.08 5.11 -11.56
CA VAL A 356 -20.42 4.50 -10.25
C VAL A 356 -20.98 5.53 -9.27
N LYS A 357 -20.40 6.73 -9.25
CA LYS A 357 -20.84 7.85 -8.41
C LYS A 357 -22.30 8.25 -8.67
N ARG A 358 -22.83 8.03 -9.88
CA ARG A 358 -24.23 8.30 -10.25
C ARG A 358 -25.18 7.15 -9.88
N LEU A 359 -24.66 5.95 -9.69
CA LEU A 359 -25.44 4.75 -9.35
C LEU A 359 -25.58 4.58 -7.83
N LYS A 360 -26.71 5.04 -7.27
CA LYS A 360 -26.95 5.10 -5.80
C LYS A 360 -26.63 3.79 -5.06
N TRP A 361 -27.04 2.65 -5.59
CA TRP A 361 -26.86 1.33 -4.96
C TRP A 361 -25.40 0.84 -4.98
N PHE A 362 -24.64 1.18 -6.01
CA PHE A 362 -23.26 0.72 -6.18
C PHE A 362 -22.26 1.52 -5.35
N ARG A 363 -22.61 2.73 -4.90
CA ARG A 363 -21.74 3.60 -4.09
C ARG A 363 -21.11 2.87 -2.90
N VAL A 364 -21.92 2.13 -2.14
CA VAL A 364 -21.46 1.44 -0.92
C VAL A 364 -20.43 0.37 -1.24
N VAL A 365 -20.63 -0.36 -2.34
CA VAL A 365 -19.74 -1.43 -2.81
C VAL A 365 -18.38 -0.87 -3.23
N PHE A 366 -18.35 0.33 -3.80
CA PHE A 366 -17.11 1.01 -4.18
C PHE A 366 -16.62 1.98 -3.09
N GLY A 367 -16.99 1.77 -1.82
CA GLY A 367 -16.50 2.52 -0.66
C GLY A 367 -16.91 3.98 -0.60
N LEU A 368 -17.88 4.40 -1.42
CA LEU A 368 -18.49 5.72 -1.37
C LEU A 368 -19.59 5.75 -0.29
N LYS A 369 -19.86 6.95 0.24
CA LYS A 369 -21.00 7.13 1.14
C LYS A 369 -22.31 6.93 0.34
N PRO A 370 -23.36 6.36 0.96
CA PRO A 370 -24.68 6.20 0.33
C PRO A 370 -25.17 7.51 -0.29
#